data_AF-A0A3D5SN83-F1
#
_entry.id   AF-A0A3D5SN83-F1
#
_cell.length_a   1.000
_cell.length_b   1.000
_cell.length_c   1.000
_cell.angle_alpha   90.00
_cell.angle_beta   90.00
_cell.angle_gamma   90.00
#
_symmetry.space_group_name_H-M   'P 1'
#
loop_
_entity.id
_entity.type
_entity.pdbx_description
1 polymer ?
#
loop_
_entity_poly.entity_id
_entity_poly.type
_entity_poly.pdbx_seq_one_letter_code
_entity_poly.pdbx_strand_id
1 'polypeptide(L)'
;MDIKLLPANSTCLVDANILLYHIAGTSADSKGFLQRVANEEVQAYLTTIIIAEVLHRQMLIEAAIKGLVTPGKTLNKLKANPRRAFHDQAESGQARVCLLRVS
;
A
#
# COMPACT_ATOMS: atom_id res chain seq x y z
N MET A 1 -12.63 4.15 -8.67
CA MET A 1 -11.61 4.47 -9.69
C MET A 1 -11.10 3.14 -10.20
N ASP A 2 -11.23 2.88 -11.50
CA ASP A 2 -10.79 1.62 -12.09
C ASP A 2 -9.31 1.73 -12.48
N ILE A 3 -8.48 0.94 -11.80
CA ILE A 3 -7.02 0.93 -11.98
C ILE A 3 -6.62 0.49 -13.40
N LYS A 4 -7.46 -0.27 -14.10
CA LYS A 4 -7.19 -0.71 -15.48
C LYS A 4 -7.27 0.43 -16.48
N LEU A 5 -8.04 1.46 -16.17
CA LEU A 5 -8.28 2.61 -17.04
C LEU A 5 -7.18 3.68 -16.96
N LEU A 6 -6.13 3.48 -16.15
CA LEU A 6 -4.97 4.37 -16.15
C LEU A 6 -4.28 4.36 -17.52
N PRO A 7 -4.15 5.52 -18.20
CA PRO A 7 -3.44 5.60 -19.48
C PRO A 7 -1.95 5.24 -19.34
N ALA A 8 -1.32 4.80 -20.43
CA ALA A 8 0.14 4.66 -20.48
C ALA A 8 0.83 6.02 -20.29
N ASN A 9 2.06 6.01 -19.77
CA ASN A 9 2.84 7.20 -19.39
C ASN A 9 2.19 8.06 -18.30
N SER A 10 1.18 7.53 -17.59
CA SER A 10 0.59 8.23 -16.46
C SER A 10 1.52 8.19 -15.26
N THR A 11 1.51 9.28 -14.50
CA THR A 11 2.16 9.35 -13.19
C THR A 11 1.11 9.20 -12.10
N CYS A 12 1.34 8.32 -11.13
CA CYS A 12 0.42 8.13 -10.01
C CYS A 12 1.15 7.87 -8.69
N LEU A 13 0.51 8.28 -7.59
CA LEU A 13 0.89 7.87 -6.25
C LEU A 13 0.08 6.63 -5.86
N VAL A 14 0.76 5.60 -5.35
CA VAL A 14 0.15 4.31 -5.04
C VAL A 14 -0.20 4.23 -3.56
N ASP A 15 -1.44 3.84 -3.26
CA ASP A 15 -1.89 3.60 -1.89
C ASP A 15 -1.33 2.29 -1.31
N ALA A 16 -1.11 2.23 0.00
CA ALA A 16 -0.61 1.04 0.70
C ALA A 16 -1.46 -0.21 0.44
N ASN A 17 -2.78 -0.05 0.27
CA ASN A 17 -3.68 -1.18 0.05
C ASN A 17 -3.42 -1.90 -1.28
N ILE A 18 -2.97 -1.20 -2.32
CA ILE A 18 -2.62 -1.83 -3.60
C ILE A 18 -1.45 -2.80 -3.43
N LEU A 19 -0.44 -2.40 -2.66
CA LEU A 19 0.69 -3.26 -2.32
C LEU A 19 0.27 -4.45 -1.47
N LEU A 20 -0.58 -4.22 -0.46
CA LEU A 20 -1.05 -5.30 0.42
C LEU A 20 -1.93 -6.31 -0.32
N TYR A 21 -2.79 -5.87 -1.22
CA TYR A 21 -3.60 -6.77 -2.03
C TYR A 21 -2.76 -7.61 -2.98
N HIS A 22 -1.69 -7.02 -3.53
CA HIS A 22 -0.72 -7.75 -4.33
C HIS A 22 0.04 -8.80 -3.50
N ILE A 23 0.61 -8.40 -2.36
CA ILE A 23 1.35 -9.29 -1.44
C ILE A 23 0.46 -10.44 -0.96
N ALA A 24 -0.80 -10.15 -0.60
CA ALA A 24 -1.76 -11.15 -0.17
C ALA A 24 -2.33 -12.01 -1.32
N GLY A 25 -2.03 -11.68 -2.58
CA GLY A 25 -2.55 -12.40 -3.75
C GLY A 25 -4.07 -12.27 -3.95
N THR A 26 -4.71 -11.25 -3.37
CA THR A 26 -6.17 -11.14 -3.29
C THR A 26 -6.80 -10.30 -4.40
N SER A 27 -6.00 -9.58 -5.19
CA SER A 27 -6.49 -8.71 -6.27
C SER A 27 -5.70 -8.92 -7.57
N ALA A 28 -6.37 -9.49 -8.57
CA ALA A 28 -5.84 -9.58 -9.93
C ALA A 28 -5.58 -8.20 -10.54
N ASP A 29 -6.37 -7.20 -10.17
CA ASP A 29 -6.25 -5.82 -10.66
C ASP A 29 -4.99 -5.14 -10.10
N SER A 30 -4.68 -5.36 -8.82
CA SER A 30 -3.44 -4.86 -8.20
C SER A 30 -2.21 -5.53 -8.80
N LYS A 31 -2.29 -6.84 -9.11
CA LYS A 31 -1.26 -7.56 -9.84
C LYS A 31 -1.06 -7.01 -11.25
N GLY A 32 -2.15 -6.81 -11.99
CA GLY A 32 -2.10 -6.23 -13.34
C GLY A 32 -1.50 -4.83 -13.36
N PHE A 33 -1.88 -3.99 -12.41
CA PHE A 33 -1.29 -2.66 -12.25
C PHE A 33 0.21 -2.69 -12.00
N LEU A 34 0.67 -3.49 -11.03
CA LEU A 34 2.09 -3.57 -10.72
C LEU A 34 2.90 -4.18 -11.87
N GLN A 35 2.29 -5.07 -12.67
CA GLN A 35 2.92 -5.54 -13.90
C GLN A 35 3.12 -4.41 -14.91
N ARG A 36 2.14 -3.53 -15.08
CA ARG A 36 2.26 -2.35 -15.96
C ARG A 36 3.32 -1.37 -15.47
N VAL A 37 3.43 -1.21 -14.15
CA VAL A 37 4.51 -0.42 -13.54
C VAL A 37 5.88 -1.05 -13.81
N ALA A 38 6.00 -2.38 -13.67
CA ALA A 38 7.22 -3.13 -13.98
C ALA A 38 7.62 -3.02 -15.45
N ASN A 39 6.65 -2.97 -16.35
CA ASN A 39 6.85 -2.76 -17.79
C ASN A 39 7.12 -1.28 -18.17
N GLU A 40 7.29 -0.38 -17.19
CA GLU A 40 7.45 1.07 -17.39
C GLU A 40 6.28 1.75 -18.14
N GLU A 41 5.11 1.09 -18.25
CA GLU A 41 3.92 1.67 -18.89
C GLU A 41 3.26 2.75 -18.01
N VAL A 42 3.46 2.68 -16.70
CA VAL A 42 2.91 3.62 -15.71
C VAL A 42 4.00 3.97 -14.72
N GLN A 43 4.21 5.25 -14.49
CA GLN A 43 5.16 5.73 -13.50
C GLN A 43 4.48 5.82 -12.14
N ALA A 44 4.84 4.91 -11.24
CA ALA A 44 4.22 4.78 -9.93
C ALA A 44 5.19 5.19 -8.82
N TYR A 45 4.67 5.99 -7.90
CA TYR A 45 5.41 6.55 -6.78
C TYR A 45 4.85 6.04 -5.46
N LEU A 46 5.75 5.83 -4.50
CA LEU A 46 5.42 5.49 -3.12
C LEU A 46 6.07 6.51 -2.19
N THR A 47 5.39 6.88 -1.12
CA THR A 47 6.03 7.62 -0.03
C THR A 47 6.64 6.65 0.96
N THR A 48 7.61 7.15 1.75
CA THR A 48 8.12 6.43 2.92
C THR A 48 7.03 6.06 3.92
N ILE A 49 5.98 6.88 4.03
CA ILE A 49 4.81 6.62 4.90
C ILE A 49 4.05 5.40 4.41
N ILE A 50 3.80 5.30 3.11
CA ILE A 50 3.12 4.14 2.50
C ILE A 50 3.95 2.87 2.73
N ILE A 51 5.28 2.94 2.56
CA ILE A 51 6.18 1.81 2.81
C ILE A 51 6.11 1.40 4.29
N ALA A 52 6.20 2.36 5.22
CA ALA A 52 6.13 2.09 6.65
C ALA A 52 4.80 1.43 7.05
N GLU A 53 3.68 1.85 6.47
CA GLU A 53 2.38 1.26 6.71
C GLU A 53 2.29 -0.21 6.24
N VAL A 54 2.81 -0.50 5.04
CA VAL A 54 2.86 -1.87 4.52
C VAL A 54 3.72 -2.76 5.41
N LEU A 55 4.93 -2.30 5.77
CA LEU A 55 5.83 -3.03 6.65
C LEU A 55 5.22 -3.28 8.02
N HIS A 56 4.62 -2.27 8.64
CA HIS A 56 3.96 -2.40 9.93
C HIS A 56 2.85 -3.46 9.91
N ARG A 57 2.01 -3.47 8.87
CA ARG A 57 0.94 -4.47 8.71
C ARG A 57 1.51 -5.88 8.53
N GLN A 58 2.58 -6.04 7.74
CA GLN A 58 3.27 -7.33 7.59
C GLN A 58 3.86 -7.84 8.91
N MET A 59 4.50 -6.96 9.69
CA MET A 59 5.03 -7.32 11.01
C MET A 59 3.93 -7.79 11.96
N LEU A 60 2.76 -7.15 11.96
CA LEU A 60 1.62 -7.59 12.78
C LEU A 60 1.10 -8.96 12.35
N ILE A 61 1.03 -9.23 11.03
CA ILE A 61 0.63 -10.53 10.50
C ILE A 61 1.62 -11.61 10.94
N GLU A 62 2.93 -11.34 10.79
CA GLU A 62 3.99 -12.26 11.19
C GLU A 62 3.99 -12.52 12.70
N ALA A 63 3.85 -11.48 13.51
CA ALA A 63 3.76 -11.59 14.96
C ALA A 63 2.52 -12.40 15.39
N ALA A 64 1.39 -12.24 14.69
CA ALA A 64 0.18 -13.01 14.94
C ALA A 64 0.37 -14.49 14.59
N ILE A 65 0.99 -14.80 13.45
CA ILE A 65 1.36 -16.17 13.03
C ILE A 65 2.28 -16.82 14.07
N LYS A 66 3.22 -16.05 14.63
CA LYS A 66 4.16 -16.50 15.67
C LYS A 66 3.54 -16.56 17.08
N GLY A 67 2.25 -16.22 17.23
CA GLY A 67 1.57 -16.19 18.53
C GLY A 67 2.07 -15.11 19.49
N LEU A 68 2.88 -14.16 19.00
CA LEU A 68 3.43 -13.05 19.80
C LEU A 68 2.39 -11.96 20.06
N VAL A 69 1.34 -11.89 19.24
CA VAL A 69 0.20 -10.98 19.39
C VAL A 69 -1.10 -11.67 19.02
N THR A 70 -2.22 -11.29 19.66
CA THR A 70 -3.55 -11.83 19.32
C THR A 70 -4.18 -11.01 18.19
N PRO A 71 -4.53 -11.60 17.03
CA PRO A 71 -5.17 -10.88 15.93
C PRO A 71 -6.63 -10.60 16.27
N GLY A 72 -6.96 -9.38 16.73
CA GLY A 72 -8.35 -9.11 17.13
C GLY A 72 -8.80 -7.65 17.22
N LYS A 73 -7.90 -6.65 17.15
CA LYS A 73 -8.32 -5.23 17.30
C LYS A 73 -8.02 -4.33 16.10
N THR A 74 -7.30 -4.81 15.10
CA THR A 74 -6.84 -3.96 13.97
C THR A 74 -7.84 -3.93 12.81
N LEU A 75 -8.41 -5.07 12.43
CA LEU A 75 -9.32 -5.15 11.27
C LEU A 75 -10.69 -4.49 11.50
N ASN A 76 -11.21 -4.54 12.73
CA ASN A 76 -12.48 -3.89 13.08
C ASN A 76 -12.39 -2.35 13.10
N LYS A 77 -11.19 -1.79 13.29
CA LYS A 77 -10.98 -0.33 13.24
C LYS A 77 -10.94 0.23 11.81
N LEU A 78 -10.46 -0.57 10.85
CA LEU A 78 -10.45 -0.22 9.42
C LEU A 78 -11.86 -0.23 8.80
N LYS A 79 -12.73 -1.16 9.22
CA LYS A 79 -14.13 -1.21 8.75
C LYS A 79 -15.03 -0.12 9.36
N ALA A 80 -14.74 0.32 10.59
CA ALA A 80 -15.62 1.23 11.31
C ALA A 80 -15.46 2.70 10.92
N ASN A 81 -14.31 3.13 10.37
CA ASN A 81 -14.07 4.55 10.03
C ASN A 81 -13.03 4.71 8.91
N PRO A 82 -13.42 4.70 7.62
CA PRO A 82 -12.50 4.94 6.51
C PRO A 82 -11.95 6.38 6.44
N ARG A 83 -12.46 7.32 7.25
CA ARG A 83 -12.07 8.75 7.24
C ARG A 83 -11.13 9.20 8.35
N ARG A 84 -10.71 8.34 9.30
CA ARG A 84 -9.93 8.76 10.48
C ARG A 84 -8.43 8.44 10.45
N ALA A 85 -7.91 7.86 9.37
CA ALA A 85 -6.47 7.58 9.26
C ALA A 85 -5.59 8.80 8.90
N PHE A 86 -6.18 9.98 8.66
CA PHE A 86 -5.48 11.12 8.06
C PHE A 86 -5.24 12.33 8.97
N HIS A 87 -5.47 12.24 10.29
CA HIS A 87 -5.45 13.44 11.14
C HIS A 87 -4.32 13.54 12.17
N ASP A 88 -3.27 12.72 12.11
CA ASP A 88 -2.21 12.76 13.14
C ASP A 88 -0.78 12.47 12.66
N GLN A 89 -0.38 13.03 11.51
CA GLN A 89 1.03 13.07 11.11
C GLN A 89 1.31 14.39 10.37
N ALA A 90 1.16 15.50 11.09
CA ALA A 90 1.51 16.84 10.59
C ALA A 90 2.67 17.41 11.39
N GLU A 91 3.80 16.71 11.51
CA GLU A 91 5.07 17.34 11.90
C GLU A 91 6.25 16.74 11.12
N SER A 92 6.82 17.58 10.25
CA SER A 92 8.22 17.57 9.82
C SER A 92 8.83 16.23 9.38
N GLY A 93 8.64 15.88 8.10
CA GLY A 93 9.48 14.90 7.43
C GLY A 93 9.27 15.01 5.93
N GLN A 94 10.28 15.49 5.20
CA GLN A 94 10.27 15.50 3.74
C GLN A 94 9.85 14.12 3.23
N ALA A 95 8.63 14.01 2.68
CA ALA A 95 8.13 12.77 2.10
C ALA A 95 9.01 12.43 0.89
N ARG A 96 10.02 11.60 1.12
CA ARG A 96 10.87 11.10 0.02
C ARG A 96 10.00 10.16 -0.80
N VAL A 97 9.77 10.56 -2.02
CA VAL A 97 9.08 9.74 -3.00
C VAL A 97 10.09 8.70 -3.50
N CYS A 98 9.84 7.44 -3.17
CA CYS A 98 10.58 6.32 -3.73
C CYS A 98 9.93 5.96 -5.07
N LEU A 99 10.71 6.00 -6.15
CA LEU A 99 10.27 5.44 -7.42
C LEU A 99 10.28 3.92 -7.29
N LEU A 100 9.12 3.29 -7.45
CA LEU A 100 9.06 1.85 -7.50
C LEU A 100 9.58 1.39 -8.87
N ARG A 101 10.88 1.06 -8.95
CA ARG A 101 11.42 0.24 -10.03
C ARG A 101 11.33 -1.21 -9.60
N VAL A 102 10.40 -1.96 -10.18
CA VAL A 102 10.33 -3.41 -10.02
C VAL A 102 11.36 -4.00 -10.98
N SER A 103 12.47 -4.51 -10.45
CA SER A 103 13.54 -5.19 -11.21
C SER A 103 13.27 -6.68 -11.38
#